data_AF-A0A7S0Z4A0-F1
#
_entry.id   AF-A0A7S0Z4A0-F1
#
_cell.length_a   1.000
_cell.length_b   1.000
_cell.length_c   1.000
_cell.angle_alpha   90.00
_cell.angle_beta   90.00
_cell.angle_gamma   90.00
#
_symmetry.space_group_name_H-M   'P 1'
#
loop_
_entity.id
_entity.type
_entity.pdbx_description
1 polymer ?
#
loop_
_entity_poly.entity_id
_entity_poly.type
_entity_poly.pdbx_seq_one_letter_code
_entity_poly.pdbx_strand_id
1 'polypeptide(L)'
;PAKSITNYNTEHSGITKEQMEGVTTTIQDVQRELLEMIPCETILIGHSLENDLQRLKMIHANVIDTCALYPHKRGAPYRNALRYLTERFLGRKIQEGSHDSV
;
A
#
# COMPACT_ATOMS: atom_id res chain seq x y z
N PRO A 1 -15.32 -9.43 1.66
CA PRO A 1 -15.39 -8.46 2.79
C PRO A 1 -16.70 -8.59 3.58
N ALA A 2 -16.71 -8.23 4.87
CA ALA A 2 -17.91 -8.36 5.71
C ALA A 2 -19.06 -7.40 5.33
N LYS A 3 -18.74 -6.28 4.67
CA LYS A 3 -19.71 -5.33 4.12
C LYS A 3 -19.72 -5.44 2.59
N SER A 4 -20.85 -5.09 1.99
CA SER A 4 -20.96 -5.00 0.53
C SER A 4 -20.01 -3.95 -0.03
N ILE A 5 -19.36 -4.27 -1.15
CA ILE A 5 -18.47 -3.37 -1.86
C ILE A 5 -19.32 -2.40 -2.67
N THR A 6 -19.19 -1.11 -2.40
CA THR A 6 -19.90 -0.06 -3.15
C THR A 6 -19.12 0.38 -4.38
N ASN A 7 -17.79 0.31 -4.33
CA ASN A 7 -16.90 0.62 -5.45
C ASN A 7 -15.61 -0.21 -5.33
N TYR A 8 -15.24 -0.93 -6.40
CA TYR A 8 -14.02 -1.74 -6.49
C TYR A 8 -12.76 -0.92 -6.78
N ASN A 9 -12.92 0.33 -7.19
CA ASN A 9 -11.86 1.27 -7.51
C ASN A 9 -10.90 0.74 -8.60
N THR A 10 -11.43 0.00 -9.57
CA THR A 10 -10.67 -0.82 -10.53
C THR A 10 -9.58 -0.05 -11.27
N GLU A 11 -9.79 1.23 -11.61
CA GLU A 11 -8.78 2.08 -12.26
C GLU A 11 -7.49 2.24 -11.42
N HIS A 12 -7.64 2.23 -10.10
CA HIS A 12 -6.54 2.45 -9.15
C HIS A 12 -6.10 1.19 -8.42
N SER A 13 -6.98 0.21 -8.23
CA SER A 13 -6.69 -1.04 -7.52
C SER A 13 -6.38 -2.21 -8.46
N GLY A 14 -6.82 -2.14 -9.72
CA GLY A 14 -6.84 -3.28 -10.65
C GLY A 14 -7.88 -4.34 -10.31
N ILE A 15 -8.66 -4.18 -9.21
CA ILE A 15 -9.59 -5.19 -8.71
C ILE A 15 -10.92 -5.12 -9.48
N THR A 16 -11.33 -6.23 -10.08
CA THR A 16 -12.66 -6.37 -10.71
C THR A 16 -13.65 -7.07 -9.79
N LYS A 17 -14.94 -6.99 -10.13
CA LYS A 17 -16.00 -7.67 -9.36
C LYS A 17 -15.84 -9.18 -9.41
N GLU A 18 -15.44 -9.71 -10.56
CA GLU A 18 -15.25 -11.14 -10.82
C GLU A 18 -14.10 -11.69 -9.98
N GLN A 19 -13.01 -10.93 -9.81
CA GLN A 19 -11.90 -11.31 -8.92
C GLN A 19 -12.29 -11.41 -7.45
N MET A 20 -13.35 -10.72 -7.04
CA MET A 20 -13.87 -10.73 -5.67
C MET A 20 -14.99 -11.74 -5.46
N GLU A 21 -15.43 -12.43 -6.52
CA GLU A 21 -16.48 -13.44 -6.44
C GLU A 21 -15.95 -14.68 -5.72
N GLY A 22 -16.65 -15.11 -4.66
CA GLY A 22 -16.23 -16.26 -3.84
C GLY A 22 -15.07 -15.99 -2.88
N VAL A 23 -14.51 -14.79 -2.82
CA VAL A 23 -13.43 -14.45 -1.88
C VAL A 23 -13.98 -14.38 -0.45
N THR A 24 -13.56 -15.33 0.38
CA THR A 24 -13.94 -15.43 1.80
C THR A 24 -12.87 -14.89 2.75
N THR A 25 -11.66 -14.60 2.24
CA THR A 25 -10.53 -14.10 3.04
C THR A 25 -10.93 -12.84 3.82
N THR A 26 -10.71 -12.88 5.13
CA THR A 26 -10.99 -11.77 6.04
C THR A 26 -9.73 -10.98 6.37
N ILE A 27 -9.89 -9.78 6.94
CA ILE A 27 -8.75 -9.00 7.45
C ILE A 27 -8.01 -9.80 8.53
N GLN A 28 -8.72 -10.55 9.36
CA GLN A 28 -8.13 -11.37 10.42
C GLN A 28 -7.26 -12.50 9.87
N ASP A 29 -7.64 -13.08 8.73
CA ASP A 29 -6.84 -14.10 8.07
C ASP A 29 -5.52 -13.51 7.56
N VAL A 30 -5.59 -12.36 6.88
CA VAL A 30 -4.40 -11.64 6.40
C VAL A 30 -3.52 -11.18 7.56
N GLN A 31 -4.10 -10.65 8.64
CA GLN A 31 -3.35 -10.25 9.83
C GLN A 31 -2.57 -11.40 10.44
N ARG A 32 -3.20 -12.58 10.57
CA ARG A 32 -2.54 -13.78 11.11
C ARG A 32 -1.36 -14.21 10.23
N GLU A 33 -1.57 -14.27 8.93
CA GLU A 33 -0.52 -14.64 7.97
C GLU A 33 0.65 -13.65 7.99
N LEU A 34 0.35 -12.34 8.02
CA LEU A 34 1.39 -11.31 8.12
C LEU A 34 2.15 -11.38 9.44
N LEU A 35 1.49 -11.64 10.57
CA LEU A 35 2.14 -11.77 11.88
C LEU A 35 3.03 -13.02 11.96
N GLU A 36 2.67 -14.09 11.27
CA GLU A 36 3.50 -15.30 11.17
C GLU A 36 4.72 -15.09 10.25
N MET A 37 4.55 -14.29 9.19
CA MET A 37 5.60 -14.02 8.19
C MET A 37 6.56 -12.89 8.58
N ILE A 38 6.08 -11.90 9.34
CA ILE A 38 6.79 -10.64 9.62
C ILE A 38 7.00 -10.50 11.13
N PRO A 39 8.14 -10.98 11.67
CA PRO A 39 8.55 -10.70 13.04
C PRO A 39 8.62 -9.20 13.33
N CYS A 40 8.44 -8.80 14.59
CA CYS A 40 8.41 -7.39 14.98
C CYS A 40 9.77 -6.68 14.76
N GLU A 41 10.87 -7.43 14.70
CA GLU A 41 12.22 -6.95 14.41
C GLU A 41 12.44 -6.67 12.92
N THR A 42 11.57 -7.18 12.04
CA THR A 42 11.68 -6.98 10.59
C THR A 42 11.53 -5.50 10.27
N ILE A 43 12.36 -4.97 9.37
CA ILE A 43 12.20 -3.60 8.90
C ILE A 43 11.28 -3.61 7.67
N LEU A 44 10.11 -2.99 7.79
CA LEU A 44 9.22 -2.77 6.65
C LEU A 44 9.69 -1.56 5.85
N ILE A 45 9.88 -1.75 4.54
CA ILE A 45 10.30 -0.69 3.63
C ILE A 45 9.19 -0.48 2.60
N GLY A 46 8.76 0.76 2.41
CA GLY A 46 7.70 1.05 1.46
C GLY A 46 7.46 2.53 1.23
N HIS A 47 6.29 2.86 0.69
CA HIS A 47 5.90 4.23 0.34
C HIS A 47 4.51 4.56 0.87
N SER A 48 4.43 5.47 1.84
CA SER A 48 3.19 5.80 2.58
C SER A 48 2.55 4.58 3.27
N LEU A 49 3.38 3.74 3.88
CA LEU A 49 2.98 2.50 4.54
C LEU A 49 2.01 2.72 5.70
N GLU A 50 1.93 3.93 6.26
CA GLU A 50 0.96 4.22 7.29
C GLU A 50 -0.48 4.05 6.79
N ASN A 51 -0.75 4.32 5.50
CA ASN A 51 -2.07 4.10 4.93
C ASN A 51 -2.40 2.61 4.88
N ASP A 52 -1.45 1.77 4.44
CA ASP A 52 -1.64 0.32 4.34
C ASP A 52 -1.81 -0.31 5.72
N LEU A 53 -0.93 0.02 6.67
CA LEU A 53 -0.98 -0.47 8.04
C LEU A 53 -2.28 -0.04 8.75
N GLN A 54 -2.78 1.17 8.50
CA GLN A 54 -4.09 1.61 9.00
C GLN A 54 -5.25 0.77 8.43
N ARG A 55 -5.22 0.43 7.14
CA ARG A 55 -6.24 -0.43 6.51
C ARG A 55 -6.17 -1.86 7.03
N LEU A 56 -4.96 -2.36 7.27
CA LEU A 56 -4.72 -3.65 7.91
C LEU A 56 -5.00 -3.65 9.42
N LYS A 57 -5.19 -2.48 10.04
CA LYS A 57 -5.33 -2.31 11.50
C LYS A 57 -4.17 -2.95 12.27
N MET A 58 -2.96 -2.77 11.75
CA MET A 58 -1.73 -3.29 12.35
C MET A 58 -0.80 -2.13 12.73
N ILE A 59 0.01 -2.34 13.77
CA ILE A 59 1.05 -1.41 14.19
C ILE A 59 2.36 -2.16 14.06
N HIS A 60 3.31 -1.55 13.35
CA HIS A 60 4.66 -2.07 13.20
C HIS A 60 5.65 -0.93 13.45
N ALA A 61 6.56 -1.12 14.41
CA ALA A 61 7.43 -0.02 14.87
C ALA A 61 8.61 0.24 13.92
N ASN A 62 9.13 -0.82 13.29
CA ASN A 62 10.33 -0.76 12.47
C ASN A 62 9.97 -0.51 11.00
N VAL A 63 9.75 0.76 10.64
CA VAL A 63 9.33 1.17 9.29
C VAL A 63 10.28 2.20 8.70
N ILE A 64 10.72 1.96 7.48
CA ILE A 64 11.41 2.93 6.62
C ILE A 64 10.45 3.35 5.51
N ASP A 65 9.92 4.55 5.63
CA ASP A 65 8.96 5.09 4.65
C ASP A 65 9.63 6.11 3.71
N THR A 66 9.64 5.79 2.42
CA THR A 66 10.19 6.68 1.38
C THR A 66 9.44 8.00 1.27
N CYS A 67 8.14 8.05 1.58
CA CYS A 67 7.36 9.29 1.58
C CYS A 67 7.85 10.25 2.67
N ALA A 68 8.27 9.73 3.83
CA ALA A 68 8.87 10.50 4.91
C ALA A 68 10.32 10.89 4.62
N LEU A 69 11.11 9.98 4.04
CA LEU A 69 12.51 10.23 3.67
C LEU A 69 12.68 11.28 2.58
N TYR A 70 11.73 11.38 1.64
CA TYR A 70 11.76 12.33 0.53
C TYR A 70 10.59 13.32 0.63
N PRO A 71 10.65 14.30 1.55
CA PRO A 71 9.55 15.22 1.79
C PRO A 71 9.26 16.11 0.58
N HIS A 72 8.00 16.53 0.44
CA HIS A 72 7.61 17.46 -0.60
C HIS A 72 8.19 18.86 -0.31
N LYS A 73 8.63 19.59 -1.34
CA LYS A 73 9.24 20.93 -1.18
C LYS A 73 8.34 21.96 -0.49
N ARG A 74 7.02 21.75 -0.57
CA ARG A 74 5.99 22.62 0.08
C ARG A 74 5.76 22.29 1.56
N GLY A 75 6.43 21.29 2.11
CA GLY A 75 6.18 20.81 3.47
C GLY A 75 4.84 20.09 3.62
N ALA A 76 4.52 19.71 4.85
CA ALA A 76 3.25 19.07 5.19
C ALA A 76 2.05 19.98 4.85
N PRO A 77 0.90 19.41 4.42
CA PRO A 77 0.58 17.98 4.31
C PRO A 77 0.96 17.36 2.94
N TYR A 78 1.66 18.10 2.07
CA TYR A 78 1.97 17.63 0.73
C TYR A 78 3.02 16.51 0.75
N ARG A 79 2.84 15.53 -0.14
CA ARG A 79 3.68 14.35 -0.25
C ARG A 79 4.06 14.08 -1.71
N ASN A 80 5.26 13.58 -1.93
CA ASN A 80 5.68 13.14 -3.26
C ASN A 80 5.06 11.77 -3.55
N ALA A 81 4.49 11.59 -4.74
CA ALA A 81 4.05 10.27 -5.19
C ALA A 81 5.26 9.38 -5.56
N LEU A 82 5.12 8.07 -5.41
CA LEU A 82 6.18 7.11 -5.77
C LEU A 82 6.63 7.25 -7.23
N ARG A 83 5.69 7.49 -8.17
CA ARG A 83 6.00 7.75 -9.59
C ARG A 83 6.95 8.94 -9.79
N TYR A 84 6.81 9.98 -8.97
CA TYR A 84 7.69 11.14 -9.04
C TYR A 84 9.07 10.81 -8.50
N LEU A 85 9.15 10.08 -7.38
CA LEU A 85 10.44 9.70 -6.79
C LEU A 85 11.22 8.74 -7.71
N THR A 86 10.55 7.76 -8.30
CA THR A 86 11.17 6.82 -9.23
C THR A 86 11.67 7.48 -10.51
N GLU A 87 10.87 8.39 -11.10
CA GLU A 87 11.33 9.16 -12.26
C GLU A 87 12.52 10.05 -11.91
N ARG A 88 12.45 10.75 -10.77
CA ARG A 88 13.48 11.70 -10.34
C ARG A 88 14.80 11.06 -9.93
N PHE A 89 14.75 9.98 -9.16
CA PHE A 89 15.94 9.39 -8.54
C PHE A 89 16.45 8.14 -9.27
N LEU A 90 15.58 7.44 -10.00
CA LEU A 90 15.94 6.21 -10.72
C LEU A 90 15.86 6.38 -12.25
N GLY A 91 15.37 7.51 -12.75
CA GLY A 91 15.15 7.72 -14.18
C GLY A 91 14.09 6.79 -14.78
N ARG A 92 13.25 6.19 -13.93
CA ARG A 92 12.27 5.17 -14.33
C ARG A 92 10.86 5.72 -14.16
N LYS A 93 10.09 5.72 -15.25
CA LYS A 93 8.65 5.95 -15.18
C LYS A 93 7.94 4.65 -14.80
N ILE A 94 6.98 4.75 -13.88
CA ILE A 94 6.14 3.65 -13.41
C ILE A 94 4.68 4.10 -13.45
N GLN A 95 3.75 3.14 -13.36
CA GLN A 95 2.30 3.43 -13.31
C GLN A 95 1.80 4.22 -14.54
N GLU A 96 2.37 3.95 -15.72
CA GLU A 96 1.94 4.55 -17.01
C GLU A 96 0.67 3.85 -17.59
N GLY A 97 0.04 2.93 -16.86
CA GLY A 97 -1.15 2.14 -17.23
C GLY A 97 -2.01 1.76 -16.02
N SER A 98 -2.79 0.67 -16.08
CA SER A 98 -3.53 0.20 -14.89
C SER A 98 -2.57 -0.17 -13.77
N HIS A 99 -2.93 0.16 -12.54
CA HIS A 99 -2.09 -0.03 -11.37
C HIS A 99 -1.84 -1.52 -11.11
N ASP A 100 -0.58 -1.94 -11.12
CA ASP A 100 -0.14 -3.24 -10.60
C ASP A 100 0.62 -2.99 -9.28
N SER A 101 0.31 -3.80 -8.26
CA SER A 101 0.95 -3.70 -6.94
C SER A 101 2.21 -4.57 -6.83
N VAL A 102 2.60 -5.25 -7.91
CA VAL A 102 3.77 -6.15 -8.01
C VAL A 102 4.94 -5.48 -8.73
#